data_AF-A0A455UQF5-F1
#
_entry.id   AF-A0A455UQF5-F1
#
_cell.length_a   1.000
_cell.length_b   1.000
_cell.length_c   1.000
_cell.angle_alpha   90.00
_cell.angle_beta   90.00
_cell.angle_gamma   90.00
#
_symmetry.space_group_name_H-M   'P 1'
#
loop_
_entity.id
_entity.type
_entity.pdbx_description
1 polymer ?
#
loop_
_entity_poly.entity_id
_entity_poly.type
_entity_poly.pdbx_seq_one_letter_code
_entity_poly.pdbx_strand_id
1 'polypeptide(L)' 'MNEAHNRMREMKLMGVPALVIDGRYVVSPSSAGSLENMPKIADSLIEQVRAERAE' A
#
# COMPACT_ATOMS: atom_id res chain seq x y z
N MET A 1 23.46 -4.13 -7.74
CA MET A 1 22.01 -4.35 -7.87
C MET A 1 21.33 -3.51 -6.80
N ASN A 2 20.43 -2.62 -7.20
CA ASN A 2 19.90 -1.54 -6.36
C ASN A 2 18.96 -2.10 -5.27
N GLU A 3 19.24 -1.87 -3.99
CA GLU A 3 18.39 -2.33 -2.86
C GLU A 3 16.92 -1.92 -3.01
N ALA A 4 16.68 -0.74 -3.59
CA ALA A 4 15.34 -0.26 -3.92
C ALA A 4 14.54 -1.23 -4.82
N HIS A 5 15.18 -1.85 -5.81
CA HIS A 5 14.51 -2.82 -6.70
C HIS A 5 14.15 -4.12 -5.97
N ASN A 6 14.99 -4.57 -5.04
CA ASN A 6 14.68 -5.76 -4.23
C ASN A 6 13.49 -5.48 -3.31
N ARG A 7 13.51 -4.34 -2.62
CA ARG A 7 12.44 -3.95 -1.70
C ARG A 7 11.09 -3.75 -2.40
N MET A 8 11.11 -3.19 -3.62
CA MET A 8 9.92 -3.09 -4.47
C MET A 8 9.37 -4.46 -4.89
N ARG A 9 10.24 -5.42 -5.25
CA ARG A 9 9.85 -6.80 -5.55
C ARG A 9 9.27 -7.52 -4.34
N GLU A 10 9.89 -7.38 -3.17
CA GLU A 10 9.42 -7.97 -1.91
C GLU A 10 8.02 -7.45 -1.54
N MET A 11 7.76 -6.17 -1.77
CA MET A 11 6.45 -5.54 -1.55
C MET A 11 5.44 -5.81 -2.70
N LYS A 12 5.78 -6.65 -3.69
CA LYS A 12 4.97 -6.92 -4.89
C LYS A 12 4.55 -5.66 -5.66
N LEU A 13 5.34 -4.59 -5.61
CA LEU A 13 5.16 -3.40 -6.45
C LEU A 13 5.50 -3.75 -7.90
N MET A 14 4.49 -4.21 -8.66
CA MET A 14 4.64 -4.60 -10.07
C MET A 14 4.29 -3.48 -11.06
N GLY A 15 3.97 -2.27 -10.58
CA GLY A 15 3.63 -1.12 -11.41
C GLY A 15 3.26 0.12 -10.60
N VAL A 16 3.12 1.24 -11.29
CA VAL A 16 2.61 2.51 -10.74
C VAL A 16 1.20 2.80 -11.28
N PRO A 17 0.35 3.51 -10.52
CA PRO A 17 0.58 4.00 -9.15
C PRO A 17 0.41 2.91 -8.08
N ALA A 18 1.06 3.09 -6.93
CA ALA A 18 0.94 2.22 -5.76
C ALA A 18 1.13 3.03 -4.47
N LEU A 19 0.36 2.71 -3.42
CA LEU A 19 0.47 3.30 -2.09
C LEU A 19 0.91 2.22 -1.09
N VAL A 20 1.81 2.58 -0.17
CA VAL A 20 2.25 1.68 0.91
C VAL A 20 1.85 2.29 2.24
N ILE A 21 0.98 1.60 3.00
CA ILE A 21 0.50 2.03 4.32
C ILE A 21 1.25 1.27 5.40
N ASP A 22 1.90 2.01 6.29
CA ASP A 22 2.67 1.49 7.43
C ASP A 22 3.81 0.53 7.06
N GLY A 23 4.27 0.52 5.81
CA GLY A 23 5.24 -0.46 5.33
C GLY A 23 4.73 -1.90 5.27
N ARG A 24 3.44 -2.14 5.57
CA ARG A 24 2.82 -3.47 5.65
C ARG A 24 1.78 -3.72 4.56
N TYR A 25 1.00 -2.71 4.19
CA TYR A 25 -0.08 -2.85 3.21
C TYR A 25 0.27 -2.14 1.91
N VAL A 26 0.01 -2.79 0.77
CA VAL A 26 0.20 -2.22 -0.57
C VAL A 26 -1.14 -2.11 -1.27
N VAL A 27 -1.49 -0.90 -1.71
CA VAL A 27 -2.71 -0.60 -2.47
C VAL A 27 -2.32 -0.26 -3.90
N SER A 28 -2.86 -1.02 -4.85
CA SER A 28 -2.71 -0.81 -6.29
C SER A 28 -4.09 -0.63 -6.94
N PRO A 29 -4.17 -0.18 -8.21
CA PRO A 29 -5.44 -0.07 -8.92
C PRO A 29 -6.15 -1.42 -9.04
N SER A 30 -5.40 -2.52 -9.18
CA SER A 30 -5.94 -3.87 -9.29
C SER A 30 -6.49 -4.40 -7.97
N SER A 31 -5.84 -4.10 -6.83
CA SER A 31 -6.36 -4.49 -5.51
C SER A 31 -7.52 -3.59 -5.06
N ALA A 32 -7.52 -2.31 -5.46
CA ALA A 32 -8.58 -1.36 -5.14
C ALA A 32 -9.77 -1.42 -6.10
N GLY A 33 -9.66 -2.11 -7.25
CA GLY A 33 -10.70 -2.20 -8.27
C GLY A 33 -10.80 -1.00 -9.21
N SER A 34 -10.21 0.15 -8.86
CA SER A 34 -10.01 1.30 -9.76
C SER A 34 -9.00 2.28 -9.15
N LEU A 35 -8.50 3.23 -9.97
CA LEU A 35 -7.65 4.32 -9.49
C LEU A 35 -8.40 5.22 -8.48
N GLU A 36 -9.65 5.53 -8.76
CA GLU A 36 -10.49 6.40 -7.92
C GLU A 36 -10.80 5.78 -6.55
N ASN A 37 -10.77 4.45 -6.45
CA ASN A 37 -11.04 3.77 -5.20
C ASN A 37 -9.79 3.63 -4.31
N MET A 38 -8.58 3.82 -4.86
CA MET A 38 -7.33 3.69 -4.10
C MET A 38 -7.29 4.57 -2.85
N PRO A 39 -7.66 5.87 -2.89
CA PRO A 39 -7.64 6.73 -1.68
C PRO A 39 -8.59 6.23 -0.59
N LYS A 40 -9.79 5.73 -0.96
CA LYS A 40 -10.77 5.21 0.01
C LYS A 40 -10.26 3.98 0.75
N ILE A 41 -9.58 3.08 0.02
CA ILE A 41 -8.96 1.90 0.63
C ILE A 41 -7.76 2.30 1.49
N ALA A 42 -6.96 3.27 1.04
CA ALA A 42 -5.84 3.80 1.82
C ALA A 42 -6.32 4.41 3.15
N ASP A 43 -7.38 5.22 3.14
CA ASP A 43 -7.96 5.82 4.34
C ASP A 43 -8.39 4.75 5.36
N SER A 44 -9.11 3.72 4.93
CA SER A 44 -9.52 2.61 5.81
C SER A 44 -8.34 1.87 6.44
N LEU A 45 -7.26 1.65 5.68
CA LEU A 45 -6.04 1.00 6.19
C LEU A 45 -5.27 1.90 7.16
N ILE A 46 -5.24 3.21 6.90
CA ILE A 46 -4.63 4.19 7.80
C ILE A 46 -5.34 4.19 9.16
N GLU A 47 -6.67 4.21 9.15
CA GLU A 47 -7.46 4.18 10.39
C GLU A 47 -7.27 2.87 11.17
N GLN A 48 -7.21 1.73 10.46
CA GLN A 48 -6.89 0.44 11.08
C GLN A 48 -5.52 0.48 11.77
N VAL A 49 -4.47 0.92 11.07
CA VAL A 49 -3.10 0.99 11.63
C VAL A 49 -3.03 1.95 12.81
N ARG A 50 -3.76 3.07 12.76
CA ARG A 50 -3.83 4.02 13.87
C ARG A 50 -4.47 3.40 15.11
N ALA A 51 -5.55 2.64 14.94
CA ALA A 51 -6.21 1.93 16.03
C ALA A 51 -5.28 0.88 16.65
N GLU A 52 -4.62 0.05 15.82
CA GLU A 52 -3.67 -0.99 16.29
C GLU A 52 -2.48 -0.42 17.09
N ARG A 53 -2.07 0.83 16.83
CA ARG A 53 -0.97 1.49 17.54
C ARG A 53 -1.39 2.21 18.81
N ALA A 54 -2.70 2.44 18.98
CA ALA A 54 -3.27 3.10 20.16
C ALA A 54 -3.65 2.10 21.26
N GLU A 55 -3.73 0.81 20.92
CA GLU A 55 -3.77 -0.33 21.86
C GLU A 55 -2.36 -0.70 22.35
#